data_AF-A0A9X3Z3B1-F1
#
_entry.id   AF-A0A9X3Z3B1-F1
#
_cell.length_a   1.000
_cell.length_b   1.000
_cell.length_c   1.000
_cell.angle_alpha   90.00
_cell.angle_beta   90.00
_cell.angle_gamma   90.00
#
_symmetry.space_group_name_H-M   'P 1'
#
loop_
_entity.id
_entity.type
_entity.pdbx_description
1 polymer ?
#
loop_
_entity_poly.entity_id
_entity_poly.type
_entity_poly.pdbx_seq_one_letter_code
_entity_poly.pdbx_strand_id
1 'polypeptide(L)'
;MKRRVKVTIEDFAPLKENLNNPEELALYEAANGHIYDAEIEHDGYAVIDLPDGEYIELAPGEYQIMIEEWTKAGVIGELTLETKSDPADDKALLYRLVDASGAEKEPPRSLPKQVVELLGKTWFGKK
;
A
#
# COMPACT_ATOMS: atom_id res chain seq x y z
N MET A 1 -11.17 -8.07 -5.72
CA MET A 1 -11.54 -6.62 -5.58
C MET A 1 -10.27 -5.82 -5.74
N LYS A 2 -10.23 -4.86 -6.68
CA LYS A 2 -9.02 -4.10 -6.93
C LYS A 2 -8.64 -3.20 -5.75
N ARG A 3 -7.34 -3.06 -5.52
CA ARG A 3 -6.71 -2.20 -4.50
C ARG A 3 -5.75 -1.25 -5.20
N ARG A 4 -5.61 -0.05 -4.66
CA ARG A 4 -4.55 0.88 -5.08
C ARG A 4 -3.23 0.40 -4.50
N VAL A 5 -2.22 0.18 -5.33
CA VAL A 5 -0.88 -0.22 -4.90
C VAL A 5 0.17 0.66 -5.57
N LYS A 6 1.24 0.97 -4.85
CA LYS A 6 2.45 1.57 -5.42
C LYS A 6 3.46 0.45 -5.65
N VAL A 7 4.06 0.41 -6.82
CA VAL A 7 5.19 -0.49 -7.11
C VAL A 7 6.43 0.04 -6.39
N THR A 8 7.09 -0.80 -5.60
CA THR A 8 8.21 -0.42 -4.73
C THR A 8 9.30 -1.49 -4.74
N ILE A 9 9.68 -1.97 -5.93
CA ILE A 9 10.72 -2.98 -6.10
C ILE A 9 12.07 -2.36 -5.71
N GLU A 10 12.73 -2.94 -4.70
CA GLU A 10 14.04 -2.50 -4.21
C GLU A 10 15.20 -3.21 -4.91
N ASP A 11 15.01 -4.47 -5.30
CA ASP A 11 15.99 -5.29 -6.00
C ASP A 11 15.32 -6.05 -7.15
N PHE A 12 15.79 -5.80 -8.36
CA PHE A 12 15.30 -6.43 -9.59
C PHE A 12 16.04 -7.73 -9.94
N ALA A 13 17.13 -8.07 -9.22
CA ALA A 13 17.88 -9.30 -9.50
C ALA A 13 17.01 -10.56 -9.43
N PRO A 14 16.13 -10.76 -8.42
CA PRO A 14 15.24 -11.91 -8.38
C PRO A 14 14.29 -11.97 -9.57
N LEU A 15 13.71 -10.83 -9.99
CA LEU A 15 12.84 -10.78 -11.16
C LEU A 15 13.60 -11.21 -12.41
N LYS A 16 14.79 -10.65 -12.64
CA LYS A 16 15.61 -10.95 -13.82
C LYS A 16 15.99 -12.43 -13.94
N GLU A 17 16.19 -13.13 -12.83
CA GLU A 17 16.51 -14.56 -12.81
C GLU A 17 15.31 -15.45 -13.14
N ASN A 18 14.08 -14.97 -12.87
CA ASN A 18 12.85 -15.75 -13.00
C ASN A 18 11.99 -15.38 -14.21
N LEU A 19 12.25 -14.25 -14.87
CA LEU A 19 11.53 -13.85 -16.09
C LEU A 19 11.85 -14.77 -17.27
N ASN A 20 10.80 -15.20 -17.96
CA ASN A 20 10.94 -15.99 -19.18
C ASN A 20 11.42 -15.14 -20.37
N ASN A 21 11.04 -13.87 -20.41
CA ASN A 21 11.49 -12.89 -21.39
C ASN A 21 12.22 -11.72 -20.69
N PRO A 22 13.52 -11.51 -20.95
CA PRO A 22 14.26 -10.39 -20.36
C PRO A 22 13.70 -9.00 -20.70
N GLU A 23 12.95 -8.85 -21.80
CA GLU A 23 12.33 -7.58 -22.18
C GLU A 23 11.19 -7.18 -21.23
N GLU A 24 10.56 -8.14 -20.54
CA GLU A 24 9.52 -7.88 -19.55
C GLU A 24 10.07 -7.08 -18.36
N LEU A 25 11.38 -7.17 -18.08
CA LEU A 25 12.00 -6.40 -17.00
C LEU A 25 11.76 -4.89 -17.14
N ALA A 26 11.74 -4.40 -18.38
CA ALA A 26 11.49 -2.99 -18.66
C ALA A 26 10.09 -2.53 -18.21
N LEU A 27 9.10 -3.43 -18.17
CA LEU A 27 7.75 -3.13 -17.66
C LEU A 27 7.80 -2.88 -16.16
N TYR A 28 8.49 -3.73 -15.41
CA TYR A 28 8.66 -3.60 -13.96
C TYR A 28 9.44 -2.34 -13.62
N GLU A 29 10.52 -2.06 -14.34
CA GLU A 29 11.31 -0.83 -14.17
C GLU A 29 10.48 0.42 -14.46
N ALA A 30 9.69 0.42 -15.54
CA ALA A 30 8.82 1.53 -15.90
C ALA A 30 7.65 1.72 -14.92
N ALA A 31 7.14 0.64 -14.33
CA ALA A 31 6.06 0.71 -13.35
C ALA A 31 6.55 1.12 -11.95
N ASN A 32 7.83 0.93 -11.63
CA ASN A 32 8.35 1.18 -10.29
C ASN A 32 8.17 2.64 -9.85
N GLY A 33 7.65 2.85 -8.65
CA GLY A 33 7.34 4.17 -8.10
C GLY A 33 5.96 4.73 -8.50
N HIS A 34 5.24 4.09 -9.43
CA HIS A 34 3.90 4.50 -9.84
C HIS A 34 2.79 3.75 -9.08
N ILE A 35 1.58 4.33 -9.07
CA ILE A 35 0.40 3.77 -8.40
C ILE A 35 -0.58 3.21 -9.44
N TYR A 36 -1.05 1.99 -9.20
CA TYR A 36 -1.97 1.27 -10.07
C TYR A 36 -3.12 0.66 -9.29
N ASP A 37 -4.19 0.32 -10.00
CA ASP A 37 -5.21 -0.59 -9.50
C ASP A 37 -4.77 -2.03 -9.74
N ALA A 38 -4.59 -2.79 -8.65
CA ALA A 38 -4.15 -4.18 -8.69
C ALA A 38 -5.20 -5.13 -8.11
N GLU A 39 -5.28 -6.34 -8.67
CA GLU A 39 -5.93 -7.47 -8.00
C GLU A 39 -4.93 -8.12 -7.03
N ILE A 40 -5.34 -8.32 -5.77
CA ILE A 40 -4.48 -8.97 -4.77
C ILE A 40 -4.97 -10.41 -4.61
N GLU A 41 -4.10 -11.35 -4.98
CA GLU A 41 -4.33 -12.78 -4.93
C GLU A 41 -4.29 -13.30 -3.48
N HIS A 42 -4.80 -14.52 -3.30
CA HIS A 42 -4.92 -15.17 -2.00
C HIS A 42 -3.56 -15.44 -1.30
N ASP A 43 -2.50 -15.59 -2.07
CA ASP A 43 -1.11 -15.76 -1.63
C ASP A 43 -0.37 -14.43 -1.43
N GLY A 44 -1.03 -13.31 -1.73
CA GLY A 44 -0.50 -11.97 -1.56
C GLY A 44 0.25 -11.41 -2.76
N TYR A 45 0.27 -12.11 -3.91
CA TYR A 45 0.75 -11.50 -5.14
C TYR A 45 -0.24 -10.44 -5.64
N ALA A 46 0.29 -9.38 -6.26
CA ALA A 46 -0.51 -8.30 -6.83
C ALA A 46 -0.38 -8.31 -8.36
N VAL A 47 -1.51 -8.44 -9.05
CA VAL A 47 -1.58 -8.41 -10.52
C VAL A 47 -2.05 -7.04 -10.99
N ILE A 48 -1.26 -6.40 -11.86
CA ILE A 48 -1.57 -5.09 -12.45
C ILE A 48 -1.72 -5.26 -13.96
N ASP A 49 -2.91 -4.94 -14.47
CA ASP A 49 -3.15 -4.80 -15.90
C ASP A 49 -2.59 -3.44 -16.38
N LEU A 50 -1.64 -3.45 -17.31
CA LEU A 50 -1.07 -2.25 -17.91
C LEU A 50 -1.92 -1.76 -19.10
N PRO A 51 -1.87 -0.47 -19.47
CA PRO A 51 -2.75 0.10 -20.50
C PRO A 51 -2.56 -0.45 -21.92
N ASP A 52 -1.40 -1.04 -22.21
CA ASP A 52 -1.05 -1.67 -23.49
C ASP A 52 -1.54 -3.12 -23.61
N GLY A 53 -2.21 -3.64 -22.58
CA GLY A 53 -2.70 -5.02 -22.52
C GLY A 53 -1.67 -6.01 -21.98
N GLU A 54 -0.49 -5.54 -21.60
CA GLU A 54 0.46 -6.34 -20.82
C GLU A 54 0.08 -6.32 -19.33
N TYR A 55 0.72 -7.15 -18.52
CA TYR A 55 0.52 -7.16 -17.08
C TYR A 55 1.83 -7.42 -16.34
N ILE A 56 1.90 -6.97 -15.10
CA ILE A 56 2.97 -7.33 -14.18
C ILE A 56 2.40 -8.00 -12.94
N GLU A 57 3.15 -8.94 -12.39
CA GLU A 57 2.82 -9.65 -11.17
C GLU A 57 3.88 -9.34 -10.11
N LEU A 58 3.46 -8.75 -9.00
CA LEU A 58 4.33 -8.29 -7.93
C LEU A 58 4.23 -9.21 -6.73
N ALA A 59 5.36 -9.71 -6.27
CA ALA A 59 5.45 -10.51 -5.07
C ALA A 59 5.13 -9.68 -3.81
N PRO A 60 4.73 -10.34 -2.70
CA PRO A 60 4.65 -9.69 -1.41
C PRO A 60 5.98 -8.97 -1.07
N GLY A 61 5.92 -7.65 -0.92
CA GLY A 61 7.08 -6.81 -0.64
C GLY A 61 7.56 -5.96 -1.81
N GLU A 62 7.17 -6.29 -3.05
CA GLU A 62 7.45 -5.50 -4.25
C GLU A 62 6.45 -4.37 -4.47
N TYR A 63 5.48 -4.25 -3.58
CA TYR A 63 4.46 -3.20 -3.62
C TYR A 63 4.04 -2.77 -2.21
N GLN A 64 3.41 -1.60 -2.13
CA GLN A 64 2.74 -1.11 -0.94
C GLN A 64 1.28 -0.80 -1.26
N ILE A 65 0.34 -1.27 -0.41
CA ILE A 65 -1.06 -0.87 -0.52
C ILE A 65 -1.17 0.61 -0.16
N MET A 66 -1.86 1.37 -1.01
CA MET A 66 -2.01 2.82 -0.87
C MET A 66 -3.43 3.20 -0.46
N ILE A 67 -3.51 4.19 0.42
CA ILE A 67 -4.73 4.88 0.82
C ILE A 67 -4.45 6.34 0.52
N GLU A 68 -4.82 6.82 -0.67
CA GLU A 68 -4.42 8.16 -1.15
C GLU A 68 -5.18 9.28 -0.41
N GLU A 69 -6.45 9.03 -0.11
CA GLU A 69 -7.34 9.95 0.59
C GLU A 69 -7.48 9.62 2.07
N TRP A 70 -7.76 10.65 2.88
CA TRP A 70 -8.10 10.43 4.29
C TRP A 70 -9.33 9.53 4.41
N THR A 71 -9.19 8.43 5.13
CA THR A 71 -10.28 7.50 5.40
C THR A 71 -10.47 7.31 6.89
N LYS A 72 -11.72 7.08 7.30
CA LYS A 72 -12.06 6.86 8.71
C LYS A 72 -11.49 5.53 9.20
N ALA A 73 -10.55 5.59 10.12
CA ALA A 73 -9.96 4.44 10.80
C ALA A 73 -10.68 4.09 12.11
N GLY A 74 -11.32 5.07 12.75
CA GLY A 74 -12.01 4.84 14.03
C GLY A 74 -12.57 6.12 14.67
N VAL A 75 -12.91 6.02 15.95
CA VAL A 75 -13.42 7.12 16.78
C VAL A 75 -12.74 7.07 18.14
N ILE A 76 -12.34 8.22 18.68
CA ILE A 76 -11.78 8.38 20.03
C ILE A 76 -12.57 9.49 20.73
N GLY A 77 -13.44 9.11 21.66
CA GLY A 77 -14.39 10.06 22.25
C GLY A 77 -15.31 10.66 21.17
N GLU A 78 -15.29 11.98 21.01
CA GLU A 78 -16.05 12.70 19.98
C GLU A 78 -15.24 12.93 18.67
N LEU A 79 -13.96 12.56 18.66
CA LEU A 79 -13.07 12.78 17.52
C LEU A 79 -13.07 11.58 16.57
N THR A 80 -12.93 11.85 15.28
CA THR A 80 -12.72 10.82 14.26
C THR A 80 -11.23 10.63 14.03
N LEU A 81 -10.77 9.37 14.13
CA LEU A 81 -9.42 8.97 13.72
C LEU A 81 -9.44 8.70 12.22
N GLU A 82 -8.62 9.42 11.48
CA GLU A 82 -8.44 9.24 10.04
C GLU A 82 -7.04 8.73 9.73
N THR A 83 -6.92 7.97 8.66
CA THR A 83 -5.65 7.47 8.14
C THR A 83 -5.53 7.65 6.63
N LYS A 84 -4.30 7.79 6.16
CA LYS A 84 -3.93 7.67 4.75
C LYS A 84 -2.47 7.19 4.66
N SER A 85 -2.02 6.81 3.47
CA SER A 85 -0.59 6.54 3.23
C SER A 85 0.24 7.80 3.41
N ASP A 86 1.42 7.64 4.02
CA ASP A 86 2.36 8.74 4.16
C ASP A 86 3.00 9.05 2.80
N PRO A 87 2.83 10.27 2.24
CA PRO A 87 3.44 10.62 0.96
C PRO A 87 4.98 10.71 1.02
N ALA A 88 5.57 10.77 2.21
CA ALA A 88 7.02 10.80 2.39
C ALA A 88 7.64 9.42 2.68
N ASP A 89 6.81 8.41 3.01
CA ASP A 89 7.25 7.05 3.34
C ASP A 89 6.18 6.03 2.94
N ASP A 90 6.41 5.31 1.83
CA ASP A 90 5.48 4.32 1.30
C ASP A 90 5.21 3.16 2.27
N LYS A 91 6.10 2.93 3.26
CA LYS A 91 5.99 1.90 4.27
C LYS A 91 5.27 2.40 5.53
N ALA A 92 4.75 3.63 5.54
CA ALA A 92 4.06 4.21 6.68
C ALA A 92 2.63 4.70 6.36
N LEU A 93 1.85 4.88 7.42
CA LEU A 93 0.53 5.49 7.42
C LEU A 93 0.55 6.74 8.30
N LEU A 94 -0.01 7.83 7.79
CA LEU A 94 -0.33 9.00 8.59
C LEU A 94 -1.65 8.78 9.33
N TYR A 95 -1.69 9.21 10.58
CA TYR A 95 -2.90 9.23 11.41
C TYR A 95 -3.13 10.61 11.97
N ARG A 96 -4.36 11.10 11.90
CA ARG A 96 -4.77 12.37 12.51
C ARG A 96 -6.11 12.24 13.23
N LEU A 97 -6.38 13.18 14.13
CA LEU A 97 -7.68 13.34 14.78
C LEU A 97 -8.38 14.59 14.27
N VAL A 98 -9.63 14.43 13.83
CA VAL A 98 -10.49 15.52 13.38
C VAL A 98 -11.77 15.59 14.21
N ASP A 99 -12.32 16.78 14.39
CA ASP A 99 -13.64 16.96 14.99
C ASP A 99 -14.79 16.72 13.98
N ALA A 100 -16.03 16.90 14.42
CA ALA A 100 -17.23 16.72 13.58
C ALA A 100 -17.30 17.64 12.35
N SER A 101 -16.53 18.75 12.34
CA SER A 101 -16.42 19.66 11.20
C SER A 101 -15.31 19.27 10.22
N GLY A 102 -14.52 18.23 10.54
CA GLY A 102 -13.32 17.85 9.80
C GLY A 102 -12.08 18.70 10.15
N ALA A 103 -12.18 19.55 11.18
CA ALA A 103 -11.03 20.36 11.61
C ALA A 103 -10.05 19.51 12.41
N GLU A 104 -8.78 19.57 12.01
CA GLU A 104 -7.69 18.87 12.67
C GLU A 104 -7.50 19.36 14.12
N LYS A 105 -7.40 18.42 15.05
CA LYS A 105 -7.13 18.69 16.47
C LYS A 105 -5.75 18.25 16.91
N GLU A 106 -5.19 17.26 16.23
CA GLU A 106 -3.81 16.83 16.41
C GLU A 106 -3.11 16.70 15.06
N PRO A 107 -1.83 17.11 14.99
CA PRO A 107 -1.06 17.00 13.75
C PRO A 107 -0.91 15.52 13.34
N PRO A 108 -0.84 15.23 12.02
CA PRO A 108 -0.65 13.88 11.53
C PRO A 108 0.64 13.25 12.08
N ARG A 109 0.54 12.01 12.54
CA ARG A 109 1.70 11.20 12.98
C ARG A 109 1.89 10.01 12.06
N SER A 110 3.13 9.80 11.64
CA SER A 110 3.51 8.68 10.79
C SER A 110 3.82 7.44 11.61
N LEU A 111 3.25 6.30 11.21
CA LEU A 111 3.47 4.99 11.84
C LEU A 111 3.76 3.93 10.77
N PRO A 112 4.77 3.06 10.95
CA PRO A 112 5.05 1.99 9.98
C PRO A 112 3.86 1.03 9.82
N LYS A 113 3.53 0.70 8.57
CA LYS A 113 2.44 -0.23 8.19
C LYS A 113 2.59 -1.58 8.90
N GLN A 114 3.82 -2.10 8.97
CA GLN A 114 4.11 -3.38 9.63
C GLN A 114 3.78 -3.35 11.13
N VAL A 115 4.02 -2.22 11.81
CA VAL A 115 3.67 -2.06 13.23
C VAL A 115 2.16 -2.05 13.41
N VAL A 116 1.44 -1.31 12.57
CA VAL A 116 -0.02 -1.26 12.57
C VAL A 116 -0.61 -2.66 12.32
N GLU A 117 -0.08 -3.38 11.34
CA GLU A 117 -0.50 -4.75 11.02
C GLU A 117 -0.25 -5.71 12.21
N LEU A 118 0.94 -5.66 12.81
CA LEU A 118 1.29 -6.50 13.96
C LEU A 118 0.38 -6.24 15.15
N LEU A 119 0.08 -4.97 15.44
CA LEU A 119 -0.87 -4.60 16.50
C LEU A 119 -2.27 -5.12 16.19
N GLY A 120 -2.73 -4.97 14.94
CA GLY A 120 -4.01 -5.49 14.47
C GLY A 120 -4.11 -7.00 14.66
N LYS A 121 -3.10 -7.75 14.22
CA LYS A 121 -3.01 -9.21 14.39
C LYS A 121 -2.95 -9.62 15.87
N THR A 122 -2.17 -8.91 16.68
CA THR A 122 -1.98 -9.26 18.11
C THR A 122 -3.26 -9.07 18.91
N TRP A 123 -4.00 -7.99 18.67
CA TRP A 123 -5.20 -7.65 19.45
C TRP A 123 -6.50 -8.21 18.88
N PHE A 124 -6.59 -8.35 17.56
CA PHE A 124 -7.84 -8.69 16.86
C PHE A 124 -7.70 -9.93 15.95
N GLY A 125 -6.51 -10.50 15.82
CA GLY A 125 -6.33 -11.77 15.14
C GLY A 125 -7.12 -12.86 15.87
N LYS A 126 -7.93 -13.62 15.12
CA LYS A 126 -8.52 -14.85 15.66
C LYS A 126 -7.38 -15.80 16.02
N LYS A 127 -7.39 -16.34 17.24
CA LYS A 127 -6.54 -17.47 17.63
C LYS A 127 -6.87 -18.70 16.79
#